data_AF-A0A661FR55-F1
#
_entry.id   AF-A0A661FR55-F1
#
_cell.length_a   1.000
_cell.length_b   1.000
_cell.length_c   1.000
_cell.angle_alpha   90.00
_cell.angle_beta   90.00
_cell.angle_gamma   90.00
#
_symmetry.space_group_name_H-M   'P 1'
#
loop_
_entity.id
_entity.type
_entity.pdbx_description
1 polymer ?
#
loop_
_entity_poly.entity_id
_entity_poly.type
_entity_poly.pdbx_seq_one_letter_code
_entity_poly.pdbx_strand_id
1 'polypeptide(L)'
;MNYSTHLTALVAGLFVMHSVSAEAAPQDNIIVSAYRTPALQLEVGSAVSTIDRQVIEDRQAIFATDLLQDLPGLAVSRSGNFGSQTAIR
;
A
#
# COMPACT_ATOMS: atom_id res chain seq x y z
N MET A 1 34.11 19.13 -46.41
CA MET A 1 33.50 17.79 -46.35
C MET A 1 33.95 17.15 -45.04
N ASN A 2 33.02 16.97 -44.09
CA ASN A 2 33.07 16.03 -42.95
C ASN A 2 33.76 16.45 -41.63
N TYR A 3 33.06 17.27 -40.83
CA TYR A 3 33.30 17.41 -39.37
C TYR A 3 32.08 16.91 -38.54
N SER A 4 31.34 15.92 -39.05
CA SER A 4 30.03 15.52 -38.53
C SER A 4 30.01 14.07 -38.00
N THR A 5 31.02 13.67 -37.23
CA THR A 5 31.09 12.28 -36.71
C THR A 5 31.51 12.13 -35.25
N HIS A 6 31.76 13.21 -34.51
CA HIS A 6 32.09 13.12 -33.08
C HIS A 6 30.95 13.48 -32.12
N LEU A 7 29.79 13.91 -32.63
CA LEU A 7 28.64 14.32 -31.81
C LEU A 7 27.72 13.15 -31.39
N THR A 8 27.88 11.95 -31.97
CA THR A 8 26.95 10.82 -31.77
C THR A 8 27.36 9.83 -30.67
N ALA A 9 28.48 10.05 -29.98
CA ALA A 9 29.06 9.07 -29.05
C ALA A 9 28.81 9.33 -27.56
N LEU A 10 27.77 10.09 -27.18
CA LEU A 10 27.41 10.32 -25.76
C LEU A 10 25.97 9.86 -25.40
N VAL A 11 25.44 8.85 -26.09
CA VAL A 11 24.16 8.20 -25.74
C VAL A 11 24.40 6.81 -25.11
N ALA A 12 25.58 6.61 -24.50
CA ALA A 12 25.95 5.34 -23.86
C ALA A 12 25.99 5.50 -22.34
N GLY A 13 24.82 5.58 -21.72
CA GLY A 13 24.68 5.69 -20.27
C GLY A 13 23.31 5.30 -19.76
N LEU A 14 22.60 4.42 -20.48
CA LEU A 14 21.33 3.87 -20.03
C LEU A 14 21.59 2.52 -19.35
N PHE A 15 21.93 2.55 -18.07
CA PHE A 15 21.76 1.38 -17.20
C PHE A 15 20.94 1.82 -16.00
N VAL A 16 19.61 1.77 -16.17
CA VAL A 16 18.68 1.78 -15.05
C VAL A 16 18.90 0.47 -14.30
N MET A 17 19.52 0.52 -13.12
CA MET A 17 19.49 -0.60 -12.18
C MET A 17 18.05 -0.76 -11.72
N HIS A 18 17.38 -1.80 -12.21
CA HIS A 18 16.13 -2.25 -11.63
C HIS A 18 16.48 -3.03 -10.35
N SER A 19 16.21 -2.47 -9.18
CA SER A 19 16.26 -3.21 -7.92
C SER A 19 15.10 -4.21 -7.92
N VAL A 20 15.39 -5.47 -8.21
CA VAL A 20 14.45 -6.56 -7.92
C VAL A 20 14.41 -6.72 -6.40
N SER A 21 13.39 -6.15 -5.77
CA SER A 21 13.09 -6.47 -4.37
C SER A 21 12.75 -7.95 -4.32
N ALA A 22 13.51 -8.73 -3.55
CA ALA A 22 13.18 -10.13 -3.31
C ALA A 22 11.77 -10.19 -2.72
N GLU A 23 10.86 -10.90 -3.39
CA GLU A 23 9.55 -11.24 -2.84
C GLU A 23 9.80 -11.94 -1.51
N ALA A 24 9.45 -11.26 -0.40
CA ALA A 24 9.46 -11.90 0.90
C ALA A 24 8.59 -13.15 0.75
N ALA A 25 9.13 -14.32 1.12
CA ALA A 25 8.36 -15.57 1.11
C ALA A 25 6.97 -15.28 1.67
N PRO A 26 5.88 -15.78 1.04
CA PRO A 26 4.53 -15.41 1.42
C PRO A 26 4.41 -15.67 2.92
N GLN A 27 4.43 -14.60 3.70
CA GLN A 27 4.21 -14.73 5.12
C GLN A 27 2.79 -15.24 5.21
N ASP A 28 2.58 -16.35 5.91
CA ASP A 28 1.25 -16.85 6.20
C ASP A 28 0.48 -15.72 6.89
N ASN A 29 -0.22 -14.90 6.11
CA ASN A 29 -0.90 -13.73 6.63
C ASN A 29 -2.19 -14.23 7.27
N ILE A 30 -2.09 -14.41 8.59
CA ILE A 30 -3.18 -14.90 9.41
C ILE A 30 -4.15 -13.76 9.67
N ILE A 31 -5.34 -13.85 9.09
CA ILE A 31 -6.42 -12.88 9.30
C ILE A 31 -7.27 -13.35 10.48
N VAL A 32 -7.33 -12.52 11.53
CA VAL A 32 -8.22 -12.72 12.69
C VAL A 32 -9.20 -11.56 12.77
N SER A 33 -10.29 -11.68 12.00
CA SER A 33 -11.35 -10.67 11.95
C SER A 33 -12.73 -11.35 12.11
N ALA A 34 -13.56 -11.37 11.07
CA ALA A 34 -14.94 -11.84 11.10
C ALA A 34 -15.11 -13.34 11.44
N TYR A 35 -14.14 -14.18 11.07
CA TYR A 35 -14.22 -15.64 11.24
C TYR A 35 -14.02 -16.08 12.70
N ARG A 36 -13.52 -15.20 13.58
CA ARG A 36 -13.14 -15.50 14.99
C ARG A 36 -12.18 -16.67 15.16
N THR A 37 -11.65 -17.21 14.07
CA THR A 37 -10.60 -18.22 14.01
C THR A 37 -9.50 -17.70 13.09
N PRO A 38 -8.23 -18.04 13.37
CA PRO A 38 -7.14 -17.83 12.43
C PRO A 38 -7.47 -18.47 11.08
N ALA A 39 -7.39 -17.70 10.00
CA ALA A 39 -7.51 -18.18 8.63
C ALA A 39 -6.41 -17.56 7.77
N LEU A 40 -5.91 -18.31 6.78
CA LEU A 40 -4.99 -17.74 5.80
C LEU A 40 -5.73 -16.73 4.93
N GLN A 41 -5.07 -15.65 4.54
CA GLN A 41 -5.68 -14.65 3.67
C GLN A 41 -6.24 -15.25 2.36
N LEU A 42 -5.60 -16.31 1.82
CA LEU A 42 -6.08 -17.01 0.63
C LEU A 42 -7.36 -17.82 0.84
N GLU A 43 -7.68 -18.16 2.08
CA GLU A 43 -8.87 -18.96 2.45
C GLU A 43 -10.09 -18.08 2.75
N VAL A 44 -9.89 -16.76 2.88
CA VAL A 44 -10.96 -15.81 3.15
C VAL A 44 -11.73 -15.50 1.87
N GLY A 45 -12.98 -15.98 1.77
CA GLY A 45 -13.87 -15.78 0.60
C GLY A 45 -14.45 -14.37 0.45
N SER A 46 -13.93 -13.38 1.19
CA SER A 46 -14.39 -11.99 1.19
C SER A 46 -13.23 -11.05 0.89
N ALA A 47 -13.50 -9.88 0.32
CA ALA A 47 -12.48 -8.84 0.18
C ALA A 47 -12.09 -8.30 1.56
N VAL A 48 -10.81 -8.43 1.94
CA VAL A 48 -10.27 -7.94 3.21
C VAL A 48 -9.04 -7.09 2.93
N SER A 49 -8.95 -5.95 3.60
CA SER A 49 -7.76 -5.08 3.61
C SER A 49 -7.15 -5.07 5.01
N THR A 50 -5.84 -5.26 5.11
CA THR A 50 -5.06 -5.10 6.34
C THR A 50 -4.29 -3.79 6.31
N ILE A 51 -4.18 -3.12 7.45
CA ILE A 51 -3.33 -1.94 7.63
C ILE A 51 -2.21 -2.34 8.57
N ASP A 52 -1.02 -2.48 8.03
CA ASP A 52 0.14 -2.97 8.79
C ASP A 52 0.73 -1.88 9.69
N ARG A 53 1.45 -2.32 10.72
CA ARG A 53 2.09 -1.40 11.69
C ARG A 53 2.96 -0.35 11.01
N GLN A 54 3.75 -0.73 10.02
CA GLN A 54 4.63 0.18 9.30
C GLN A 54 3.84 1.31 8.63
N VAL A 55 2.68 1.00 8.02
CA VAL A 55 1.81 2.00 7.41
C VAL A 55 1.27 2.98 8.45
N ILE A 56 0.91 2.49 9.64
CA ILE A 56 0.43 3.33 10.74
C ILE A 56 1.54 4.26 11.24
N GLU A 57 2.75 3.72 11.41
CA GLU A 57 3.93 4.47 11.88
C GLU A 57 4.34 5.54 10.88
N ASP A 58 4.44 5.19 9.60
CA ASP A 58 4.84 6.11 8.53
C ASP A 58 3.84 7.25 8.34
N ARG A 59 2.54 6.96 8.50
CA ARG A 59 1.48 7.98 8.38
C ARG A 59 1.31 8.82 9.63
N GLN A 60 1.84 8.38 10.77
CA GLN A 60 1.68 9.03 12.08
C GLN A 60 0.20 9.36 12.39
N ALA A 61 -0.72 8.49 11.95
CA ALA A 61 -2.15 8.76 12.05
C ALA A 61 -2.62 8.65 13.50
N ILE A 62 -3.21 9.73 14.01
CA ILE A 62 -3.75 9.78 15.38
C ILE A 62 -5.11 9.08 15.46
N PHE A 63 -5.92 9.19 14.40
CA PHE A 63 -7.26 8.61 14.35
C PHE A 63 -7.35 7.49 13.31
N ALA A 64 -8.03 6.39 13.67
CA ALA A 64 -8.28 5.28 12.76
C ALA A 64 -9.06 5.69 11.50
N THR A 65 -9.90 6.73 11.60
CA THR A 65 -10.65 7.26 10.45
C THR A 65 -9.75 7.82 9.36
N ASP A 66 -8.61 8.41 9.75
CA ASP A 66 -7.63 8.96 8.82
C ASP A 66 -6.88 7.86 8.05
N LEU A 67 -6.76 6.67 8.65
CA LEU A 67 -6.22 5.49 7.97
C LEU A 67 -7.26 4.83 7.05
N LEU A 68 -8.51 4.77 7.51
CA LEU A 68 -9.59 4.09 6.78
C LEU A 68 -10.03 4.85 5.52
N GLN A 69 -10.00 6.17 5.54
CA GLN A 69 -10.36 6.99 4.36
C GLN A 69 -9.45 6.77 3.14
N ASP A 70 -8.26 6.24 3.35
CA ASP A 70 -7.27 6.00 2.29
C ASP A 70 -7.48 4.62 1.63
N LEU A 71 -8.37 3.79 2.17
CA LEU A 71 -8.66 2.47 1.60
C LEU A 71 -9.59 2.60 0.39
N PRO A 72 -9.24 1.96 -0.74
CA PRO A 72 -10.09 1.97 -1.92
C PRO A 72 -11.41 1.24 -1.64
N GLY A 73 -12.51 1.78 -2.14
CA GLY A 73 -13.83 1.19 -1.98
C GLY A 73 -14.45 1.39 -0.59
N LEU A 74 -13.84 2.22 0.27
CA LEU A 74 -14.39 2.62 1.56
C LEU A 74 -14.77 4.10 1.55
N ALA A 75 -15.96 4.44 2.05
CA ALA A 75 -16.31 5.83 2.31
C ALA A 75 -16.63 6.05 3.79
N VAL A 76 -15.93 7.01 4.38
CA VAL A 76 -16.05 7.38 5.79
C VAL A 76 -16.83 8.69 5.92
N SER A 77 -17.87 8.70 6.75
CA SER A 77 -18.67 9.90 7.04
C SER A 77 -18.72 10.16 8.53
N ARG A 78 -18.30 11.35 8.96
CA ARG A 78 -18.29 11.76 10.38
C ARG A 78 -19.39 12.80 10.64
N SER A 79 -20.15 12.60 11.71
CA SER A 79 -21.18 13.53 12.16
C SER A 79 -20.72 14.24 13.44
N GLY A 80 -20.13 15.43 13.31
CA GLY A 80 -19.66 16.24 14.44
C GLY A 80 -18.13 16.27 14.60
N ASN A 81 -17.66 16.56 15.81
CA ASN A 81 -16.24 16.75 16.11
C ASN A 81 -15.48 15.40 16.29
N PHE A 82 -14.20 15.44 16.61
CA PHE A 82 -13.41 14.24 16.92
C PHE A 82 -14.10 13.34 17.97
N GLY A 83 -14.09 12.02 17.74
CA GLY A 83 -14.78 11.04 18.59
C GLY A 83 -16.30 10.95 18.42
N SER A 84 -16.90 11.78 17.56
CA SER A 84 -18.34 11.69 17.25
C SER A 84 -18.66 10.50 16.34
N GLN A 85 -19.96 10.22 16.17
CA GLN A 85 -20.41 9.08 15.39
C GLN A 85 -19.83 9.09 13.97
N THR A 86 -19.26 7.95 13.58
CA THR A 86 -18.69 7.72 12.25
C THR A 86 -19.41 6.56 11.59
N ALA A 87 -19.88 6.79 10.37
CA ALA A 87 -20.46 5.76 9.51
C ALA A 87 -19.47 5.35 8.42
N ILE A 88 -19.47 4.08 8.08
CA ILE A 88 -18.63 3.47 7.04
C ILE A 88 -19.56 2.77 6.05
N ARG A 89 -19.31 2.96 4.76
CA ARG A 89 -20.04 2.33 3.65
C ARG A 89 -19.10 1.85 2.56
#